data_AF-A0A2D8JJL2-F1
#
_entry.id   AF-A0A2D8JJL2-F1
#
_cell.length_a   1.000
_cell.length_b   1.000
_cell.length_c   1.000
_cell.angle_alpha   90.00
_cell.angle_beta   90.00
_cell.angle_gamma   90.00
#
_symmetry.space_group_name_H-M   'P 1'
#
loop_
_entity.id
_entity.type
_entity.pdbx_description
1 polymer ?
#
loop_
_entity_poly.entity_id
_entity_poly.type
_entity_poly.pdbx_seq_one_letter_code
_entity_poly.pdbx_strand_id
1 'polypeptide(L)'
;MKNNIKFNNSKILYTFTGINGKYIVELAYDFINEYQLQNTSIEISSSSNNAISSIDIRKLNIYSLNKKAQKQIYNLADVDSNYFISNTGNKNFNKINVNRFVKNINTRNTSHRNELMCQYAYVYDFYIKSNHNNYSLFLAKKLNYSENYIKNLTKELFEKKYLLKNTTGVPGGVFSKKTLKYFNSL
;
A
#
# COMPACT_ATOMS: atom_id res chain seq x y z
N MET A 1 -5.69 7.38 -18.12
CA MET A 1 -5.17 6.63 -16.96
C MET A 1 -4.18 5.53 -17.35
N LYS A 2 -4.45 4.72 -18.38
CA LYS A 2 -3.56 3.59 -18.79
C LYS A 2 -2.15 4.00 -19.22
N ASN A 3 -1.99 5.16 -19.87
CA ASN A 3 -0.74 5.54 -20.55
C ASN A 3 0.49 5.65 -19.63
N ASN A 4 0.29 5.83 -18.32
CA ASN A 4 1.39 5.98 -17.37
C ASN A 4 1.73 4.65 -16.65
N ILE A 5 0.95 3.59 -16.85
CA ILE A 5 1.15 2.29 -16.23
C ILE A 5 1.61 1.30 -17.31
N LYS A 6 2.77 0.68 -17.08
CA LYS A 6 3.29 -0.39 -17.92
C LYS A 6 3.53 -1.64 -17.09
N PHE A 7 3.45 -2.80 -17.73
CA PHE A 7 3.75 -4.09 -17.12
C PHE A 7 5.00 -4.65 -17.79
N ASN A 8 6.02 -5.00 -16.99
CA ASN A 8 7.29 -5.51 -17.48
C ASN A 8 7.78 -6.62 -16.55
N ASN A 9 7.89 -7.87 -17.05
CA ASN A 9 8.47 -9.00 -16.31
C ASN A 9 8.01 -9.08 -14.84
N SER A 10 6.68 -9.13 -14.64
CA SER A 10 6.03 -9.18 -13.32
C SER A 10 6.07 -7.90 -12.47
N LYS A 11 6.71 -6.83 -12.96
CA LYS A 11 6.69 -5.49 -12.36
C LYS A 11 5.60 -4.62 -12.95
N ILE A 12 5.05 -3.75 -12.10
CA ILE A 12 4.19 -2.65 -12.52
C ILE A 12 5.03 -1.37 -12.47
N LEU A 13 5.21 -0.73 -13.62
CA LEU A 13 5.94 0.53 -13.75
C LEU A 13 4.94 1.68 -13.84
N TYR A 14 5.13 2.70 -13.02
CA TYR A 14 4.37 3.94 -13.11
C TYR A 14 5.31 5.09 -13.46
N THR A 15 5.09 5.73 -14.61
CA THR A 15 5.91 6.85 -15.08
C THR A 15 5.19 8.19 -14.87
N PHE A 16 5.86 9.12 -14.19
CA PHE A 16 5.49 10.52 -14.13
C PHE A 16 6.37 11.33 -15.09
N THR A 17 5.77 12.12 -15.95
CA THR A 17 6.48 13.00 -16.89
C THR A 17 6.27 14.46 -16.55
N GLY A 18 7.27 15.31 -16.81
CA GLY A 18 7.17 16.75 -16.64
C GLY A 18 7.08 17.22 -15.18
N ILE A 19 7.56 16.41 -14.22
CA ILE A 19 7.61 16.81 -12.82
C ILE A 19 8.58 17.98 -12.67
N ASN A 20 8.12 19.06 -12.04
CA ASN A 20 8.83 20.35 -11.96
C ASN A 20 9.29 20.87 -13.34
N GLY A 21 8.56 20.52 -14.41
CA GLY A 21 8.82 20.96 -15.79
C GLY A 21 9.99 20.26 -16.50
N LYS A 22 10.76 19.39 -15.82
CA LYS A 22 12.00 18.82 -16.38
C LYS A 22 12.29 17.36 -16.03
N TYR A 23 11.59 16.77 -15.06
CA TYR A 23 11.91 15.42 -14.59
C TYR A 23 10.90 14.37 -15.03
N ILE A 24 11.45 13.20 -15.33
CA ILE A 24 10.72 11.96 -15.47
C ILE A 24 11.05 11.11 -14.25
N VAL A 25 10.02 10.64 -13.56
CA VAL A 25 10.17 9.77 -12.38
C VAL A 25 9.45 8.48 -12.68
N GLU A 26 10.17 7.37 -12.69
CA GLU A 26 9.61 6.03 -12.83
C GLU A 26 9.67 5.29 -11.50
N LEU A 27 8.52 4.72 -11.12
CA LEU A 27 8.37 3.93 -9.91
C LEU A 27 8.07 2.49 -10.31
N ALA A 28 8.94 1.56 -9.90
CA ALA A 28 8.70 0.13 -10.10
C ALA A 28 8.04 -0.48 -8.87
N TYR A 29 7.05 -1.34 -9.09
CA TYR A 29 6.31 -2.01 -8.04
C TYR A 29 6.29 -3.52 -8.23
N ASP A 30 6.46 -4.22 -7.11
CA ASP A 30 6.39 -5.67 -7.01
C ASP A 30 5.33 -6.10 -5.99
N PHE A 31 4.71 -7.25 -6.25
CA PHE A 31 3.88 -7.91 -5.26
C PHE A 31 4.76 -8.62 -4.24
N ILE A 32 4.70 -8.19 -2.99
CA ILE A 32 5.35 -8.91 -1.87
C ILE A 32 4.48 -10.08 -1.38
N ASN A 33 3.20 -10.05 -1.73
CA ASN A 33 2.24 -11.15 -1.68
C ASN A 33 1.01 -10.76 -2.52
N GLU A 34 0.03 -11.65 -2.61
CA GLU A 34 -1.15 -11.48 -3.46
C GLU A 34 -1.99 -10.23 -3.10
N TYR A 35 -1.88 -9.71 -1.88
CA TYR A 35 -2.68 -8.57 -1.39
C TYR A 35 -1.89 -7.28 -1.23
N GLN A 36 -0.55 -7.33 -1.35
CA GLN A 36 0.31 -6.18 -1.06
C GLN A 36 1.25 -5.88 -2.21
N LEU A 37 1.23 -4.61 -2.62
CA LEU A 37 2.14 -4.04 -3.60
C LEU A 37 3.14 -3.12 -2.88
N GLN A 38 4.41 -3.21 -3.26
CA GLN A 38 5.49 -2.40 -2.70
C GLN A 38 6.31 -1.76 -3.82
N ASN A 39 6.71 -0.50 -3.63
CA ASN A 39 7.66 0.16 -4.51
C ASN A 39 9.07 -0.40 -4.24
N THR A 40 9.73 -0.91 -5.27
CA THR A 40 11.04 -1.56 -5.18
C THR A 40 12.16 -0.76 -5.83
N SER A 41 11.83 0.15 -6.75
CA SER A 41 12.80 1.05 -7.38
C SER A 41 12.19 2.42 -7.66
N ILE A 42 13.06 3.44 -7.63
CA ILE A 42 12.78 4.81 -8.04
C ILE A 42 13.88 5.21 -9.02
N GLU A 43 13.50 5.46 -10.26
CA GLU A 43 14.39 5.98 -11.28
C GLU A 43 14.01 7.41 -11.61
N ILE A 44 15.01 8.29 -11.63
CA ILE A 44 14.83 9.72 -11.90
C ILE A 44 15.72 10.07 -13.08
N SER A 45 15.12 10.58 -14.13
CA SER A 45 15.83 11.08 -15.30
C SER A 45 15.37 12.51 -15.62
N SER A 46 16.22 13.25 -16.30
CA SER A 46 15.92 14.59 -16.78
C SER A 46 15.53 14.52 -18.26
N SER A 47 14.51 15.26 -18.66
CA SER A 47 14.14 15.42 -20.07
C SER A 47 15.15 16.28 -20.86
N SER A 48 16.11 16.88 -20.14
CA SER A 48 17.26 17.62 -20.68
C SER A 48 18.54 16.96 -20.21
N ASN A 49 19.66 17.05 -20.96
CA ASN A 49 20.96 16.48 -20.57
C ASN A 49 21.62 17.14 -19.33
N ASN A 50 20.84 17.86 -18.51
CA ASN A 50 21.29 18.49 -17.28
C ASN A 50 21.46 17.46 -16.16
N ALA A 51 22.54 17.63 -15.39
CA ALA A 51 22.79 16.82 -14.20
C ALA A 51 21.69 17.04 -13.13
N ILE A 52 21.30 15.95 -12.47
CA ILE A 52 20.32 15.97 -11.39
C ILE A 52 21.06 16.23 -10.08
N SER A 53 20.77 17.36 -9.41
CA SER A 53 21.37 17.66 -8.11
C SER A 53 20.59 17.03 -6.94
N SER A 54 21.22 16.95 -5.77
CA SER A 54 20.54 16.51 -4.53
C SER A 54 19.40 17.45 -4.12
N ILE A 55 19.50 18.74 -4.43
CA ILE A 55 18.43 19.73 -4.19
C ILE A 55 17.22 19.43 -5.07
N ASP A 56 17.47 19.07 -6.33
CA ASP A 56 16.41 18.66 -7.25
C ASP A 56 15.67 17.42 -6.74
N ILE A 57 16.40 16.41 -6.26
CA ILE A 57 15.82 15.19 -5.69
C ILE A 57 14.94 15.53 -4.48
N ARG A 58 15.37 16.42 -3.59
CA ARG A 58 14.55 16.84 -2.43
C ARG A 58 13.26 17.56 -2.84
N LYS A 59 13.29 18.29 -3.96
CA LYS A 59 12.10 18.94 -4.53
C LYS A 59 11.15 17.94 -5.18
N LEU A 60 11.65 16.77 -5.59
CA LEU A 60 10.80 15.66 -6.01
C LEU A 60 10.16 15.06 -4.76
N ASN A 61 8.90 15.41 -4.50
CA ASN A 61 8.12 14.87 -3.38
C ASN A 61 7.78 13.39 -3.63
N ILE A 62 8.79 12.51 -3.54
CA ILE A 62 8.73 11.08 -3.86
C ILE A 62 7.62 10.40 -3.07
N TYR A 63 7.44 10.76 -1.80
CA TYR A 63 6.35 10.25 -0.98
C TYR A 63 4.97 10.47 -1.64
N SER A 64 4.71 11.69 -2.10
CA SER A 64 3.45 12.04 -2.76
C SER A 64 3.31 11.39 -4.13
N LEU A 65 4.41 11.27 -4.88
CA LEU A 65 4.43 10.55 -6.16
C LEU A 65 4.09 9.07 -5.96
N ASN A 66 4.73 8.40 -5.00
CA ASN A 66 4.46 7.00 -4.67
C ASN A 66 2.99 6.80 -4.26
N LYS A 67 2.44 7.67 -3.39
CA LYS A 67 1.02 7.64 -3.01
C LYS A 67 0.10 7.79 -4.23
N LYS A 68 0.43 8.70 -5.16
CA LYS A 68 -0.37 8.93 -6.37
C LYS A 68 -0.30 7.73 -7.32
N ALA A 69 0.88 7.16 -7.55
CA ALA A 69 1.08 5.99 -8.41
C ALA A 69 0.34 4.77 -7.85
N GLN A 70 0.50 4.45 -6.56
CA GLN A 70 -0.25 3.36 -5.92
C GLN A 70 -1.76 3.54 -6.11
N LYS A 71 -2.31 4.73 -5.83
CA LYS A 71 -3.75 4.98 -6.01
C LYS A 71 -4.21 4.70 -7.45
N GLN A 72 -3.43 5.09 -8.45
CA GLN A 72 -3.77 4.84 -9.85
C GLN A 72 -3.70 3.34 -10.20
N ILE A 73 -2.73 2.61 -9.64
CA ILE A 73 -2.62 1.15 -9.81
C ILE A 73 -3.81 0.43 -9.15
N TYR A 74 -4.17 0.80 -7.91
CA TYR A 74 -5.36 0.29 -7.23
C TYR A 74 -6.64 0.56 -8.03
N ASN A 75 -6.80 1.78 -8.55
CA ASN A 75 -7.95 2.12 -9.38
C ASN A 75 -8.00 1.31 -10.69
N LEU A 76 -6.84 1.04 -11.31
CA LEU A 76 -6.78 0.18 -12.51
C LEU A 76 -7.23 -1.25 -12.19
N ALA A 77 -6.74 -1.81 -11.07
CA ALA A 77 -7.12 -3.14 -10.63
C ALA A 77 -8.62 -3.28 -10.31
N ASP A 78 -9.25 -2.19 -9.84
CA ASP A 78 -10.68 -2.16 -9.51
C ASP A 78 -11.58 -1.95 -10.73
N VAL A 79 -11.25 -0.97 -11.58
CA VAL A 79 -12.10 -0.56 -12.73
C VAL A 79 -11.90 -1.47 -13.94
N ASP A 80 -10.68 -1.99 -14.16
CA ASP A 80 -10.34 -2.83 -15.32
C ASP A 80 -9.60 -4.09 -14.86
N SER A 81 -10.27 -4.86 -13.99
CA SER A 81 -9.70 -6.02 -13.32
C SER A 81 -9.23 -7.11 -14.28
N ASN A 82 -9.98 -7.39 -15.35
CA ASN A 82 -9.60 -8.40 -16.35
C ASN A 82 -8.28 -8.05 -17.04
N TYR A 83 -8.11 -6.80 -17.46
CA TYR A 83 -6.85 -6.32 -18.04
C TYR A 83 -5.72 -6.35 -17.01
N PHE A 84 -5.98 -5.94 -15.77
CA PHE A 84 -4.98 -6.00 -14.72
C PHE A 84 -4.51 -7.44 -14.46
N ILE A 85 -5.44 -8.39 -14.35
CA ILE A 85 -5.16 -9.81 -14.11
C ILE A 85 -4.42 -10.42 -15.30
N SER A 86 -4.80 -10.12 -16.55
CA SER A 86 -4.09 -10.66 -17.73
C SER A 86 -2.63 -10.22 -17.79
N ASN A 87 -2.31 -9.02 -17.28
CA ASN A 87 -0.96 -8.47 -17.30
C ASN A 87 -0.13 -8.82 -16.05
N THR A 88 -0.77 -9.11 -14.92
CA THR A 88 -0.08 -9.36 -13.63
C THR A 88 -0.18 -10.79 -13.12
N GLY A 89 -1.16 -11.56 -13.59
CA GLY A 89 -1.55 -12.85 -13.02
C GLY A 89 -2.21 -12.77 -11.64
N ASN A 90 -2.32 -11.60 -11.02
CA ASN A 90 -2.79 -11.47 -9.64
C ASN A 90 -4.28 -11.15 -9.55
N LYS A 91 -5.08 -12.20 -9.31
CA LYS A 91 -6.55 -12.12 -9.12
C LYS A 91 -7.01 -11.69 -7.73
N ASN A 92 -6.12 -11.71 -6.75
CA ASN A 92 -6.45 -11.46 -5.34
C ASN A 92 -6.16 -10.02 -4.92
N PHE A 93 -5.32 -9.31 -5.69
CA PHE A 93 -5.00 -7.92 -5.42
C PHE A 93 -6.27 -7.06 -5.39
N ASN A 94 -6.41 -6.23 -4.36
CA ASN A 94 -7.56 -5.35 -4.13
C ASN A 94 -8.94 -6.04 -4.00
N LYS A 95 -9.00 -7.38 -3.94
CA LYS A 95 -10.26 -8.13 -3.79
C LYS A 95 -10.96 -7.88 -2.44
N ILE A 96 -10.18 -7.54 -1.41
CA ILE A 96 -10.70 -7.28 -0.07
C ILE A 96 -11.18 -5.82 0.04
N ASN A 97 -12.48 -5.66 0.28
CA ASN A 97 -13.07 -4.36 0.58
C ASN A 97 -12.72 -3.92 2.01
N VAL A 98 -11.79 -2.97 2.14
CA VAL A 98 -11.34 -2.42 3.43
C VAL A 98 -12.49 -1.86 4.28
N ASN A 99 -13.53 -1.29 3.67
CA ASN A 99 -14.66 -0.72 4.40
C ASN A 99 -15.49 -1.80 5.11
N ARG A 100 -15.53 -3.03 4.57
CA ARG A 100 -16.16 -4.18 5.23
C ARG A 100 -15.43 -4.52 6.52
N PHE A 101 -14.09 -4.55 6.50
CA PHE A 101 -13.29 -4.79 7.70
C PHE A 101 -13.39 -3.65 8.71
N VAL A 102 -13.37 -2.39 8.27
CA VAL A 102 -13.64 -1.24 9.14
C VAL A 102 -15.00 -1.40 9.83
N LYS A 103 -16.05 -1.74 9.08
CA LYS A 103 -17.39 -1.97 9.65
C LYS A 103 -17.38 -3.10 10.68
N ASN A 104 -16.81 -4.26 10.34
CA ASN A 104 -16.74 -5.41 11.24
C ASN A 104 -16.02 -5.08 12.56
N ILE A 105 -14.89 -4.38 12.47
CA ILE A 105 -14.12 -3.94 13.63
C ILE A 105 -14.96 -2.97 14.48
N ASN A 106 -15.61 -1.98 13.86
CA ASN A 106 -16.43 -0.98 14.57
C ASN A 106 -17.65 -1.61 15.26
N THR A 107 -18.33 -2.54 14.59
CA THR A 107 -19.51 -3.22 15.12
C THR A 107 -19.17 -4.40 16.01
N ARG A 108 -17.87 -4.64 16.27
CA ARG A 108 -17.38 -5.79 17.05
C ARG A 108 -17.89 -7.13 16.52
N ASN A 109 -18.17 -7.19 15.22
CA ASN A 109 -18.73 -8.36 14.53
C ASN A 109 -17.60 -9.26 14.02
N THR A 110 -16.70 -9.63 14.91
CA THR A 110 -15.62 -10.59 14.65
C THR A 110 -15.77 -11.71 15.66
N SER A 111 -15.91 -12.95 15.19
CA SER A 111 -16.23 -14.09 16.05
C SER A 111 -15.07 -14.41 17.01
N HIS A 112 -13.83 -14.17 16.57
CA HIS A 112 -12.62 -14.55 17.31
C HIS A 112 -11.49 -13.51 17.20
N ARG A 113 -10.61 -13.47 18.21
CA ARG A 113 -9.45 -12.53 18.26
C ARG A 113 -8.57 -12.64 17.01
N ASN A 114 -8.36 -13.84 16.49
CA ASN A 114 -7.55 -14.05 15.28
C ASN A 114 -8.13 -13.35 14.06
N GLU A 115 -9.45 -13.42 13.87
CA GLU A 115 -10.16 -12.74 12.79
C GLU A 115 -10.01 -11.22 12.90
N LEU A 116 -10.27 -10.68 14.09
CA LEU A 116 -10.10 -9.25 14.40
C LEU A 116 -8.68 -8.78 14.05
N MET A 117 -7.67 -9.52 14.47
CA MET A 117 -6.28 -9.15 14.23
C MET A 117 -5.89 -9.23 12.75
N CYS A 118 -6.42 -10.20 11.98
CA CYS A 118 -6.20 -10.26 10.54
C CYS A 118 -6.90 -9.12 9.79
N GLN A 119 -8.15 -8.81 10.13
CA GLN A 119 -8.88 -7.67 9.55
C GLN A 119 -8.18 -6.35 9.90
N TYR A 120 -7.75 -6.21 11.16
CA TYR A 120 -6.99 -5.04 11.60
C TYR A 120 -5.65 -4.92 10.90
N ALA A 121 -4.93 -6.03 10.64
CA ALA A 121 -3.69 -6.02 9.86
C ALA A 121 -3.88 -5.36 8.50
N TYR A 122 -4.95 -5.73 7.79
CA TYR A 122 -5.28 -5.18 6.48
C TYR A 122 -5.63 -3.69 6.56
N VAL A 123 -6.48 -3.31 7.51
CA VAL A 123 -6.87 -1.91 7.73
C VAL A 123 -5.65 -1.04 8.06
N TYR A 124 -4.77 -1.54 8.92
CA TYR A 124 -3.53 -0.85 9.29
C TYR A 124 -2.63 -0.63 8.06
N ASP A 125 -2.32 -1.70 7.31
CA ASP A 125 -1.46 -1.60 6.12
C ASP A 125 -2.05 -0.66 5.05
N PHE A 126 -3.36 -0.73 4.84
CA PHE A 126 -4.06 0.09 3.85
C PHE A 126 -3.95 1.59 4.19
N TYR A 127 -4.22 1.97 5.44
CA TYR A 127 -4.29 3.39 5.81
C TYR A 127 -2.95 4.01 6.16
N ILE A 128 -1.97 3.24 6.65
CA ILE A 128 -0.67 3.79 7.06
C ILE A 128 0.16 4.27 5.87
N LYS A 129 0.03 3.61 4.70
CA LYS A 129 0.65 4.05 3.44
C LYS A 129 0.25 5.48 3.07
N SER A 130 -0.99 5.87 3.42
CA SER A 130 -1.53 7.20 3.14
C SER A 130 -1.37 8.24 4.26
N ASN A 131 -1.11 7.82 5.51
CA ASN A 131 -1.20 8.66 6.72
C ASN A 131 -0.12 8.34 7.79
N HIS A 132 1.14 8.22 7.36
CA HIS A 132 2.25 7.75 8.21
C HIS A 132 2.47 8.57 9.50
N ASN A 133 2.36 9.90 9.46
CA ASN A 133 2.75 10.77 10.59
C ASN A 133 1.80 10.75 11.80
N ASN A 134 0.55 10.28 11.67
CA ASN A 134 -0.44 10.28 12.75
C ASN A 134 -1.38 9.05 12.68
N TYR A 135 -0.81 7.89 12.37
CA TYR A 135 -1.60 6.69 12.09
C TYR A 135 -2.51 6.29 13.27
N SER A 136 -2.07 6.44 14.52
CA SER A 136 -2.83 6.04 15.72
C SER A 136 -4.09 6.87 15.86
N LEU A 137 -3.97 8.21 15.79
CA LEU A 137 -5.10 9.13 15.86
C LEU A 137 -6.03 8.98 14.65
N PHE A 138 -5.47 8.77 13.46
CA PHE A 138 -6.25 8.52 12.25
C PHE A 138 -7.08 7.24 12.38
N LEU A 139 -6.46 6.13 12.75
CA LEU A 139 -7.15 4.84 12.92
C LEU A 139 -8.14 4.87 14.09
N ALA A 140 -7.85 5.60 15.16
CA ALA A 140 -8.75 5.79 16.29
C ALA A 140 -10.08 6.41 15.83
N LYS A 141 -10.02 7.49 15.04
CA LYS A 141 -11.21 8.12 14.44
C LYS A 141 -11.90 7.20 13.44
N LYS A 142 -11.12 6.52 12.58
CA LYS A 142 -11.66 5.65 11.53
C LYS A 142 -12.37 4.42 12.09
N LEU A 143 -11.82 3.86 13.18
CA LEU A 143 -12.29 2.64 13.81
C LEU A 143 -13.18 2.88 15.05
N ASN A 144 -13.47 4.14 15.38
CA ASN A 144 -14.25 4.53 16.54
C ASN A 144 -13.73 3.91 17.87
N TYR A 145 -12.41 3.99 18.08
CA TYR A 145 -11.73 3.54 19.31
C TYR A 145 -10.87 4.64 19.90
N SER A 146 -10.46 4.49 21.16
CA SER A 146 -9.47 5.37 21.76
C SER A 146 -8.11 5.18 21.10
N GLU A 147 -7.31 6.24 21.03
CA GLU A 147 -5.95 6.17 20.48
C GLU A 147 -5.08 5.17 21.24
N ASN A 148 -5.23 5.08 22.56
CA ASN A 148 -4.49 4.12 23.38
C ASN A 148 -4.84 2.66 23.01
N TYR A 149 -6.11 2.38 22.74
CA TYR A 149 -6.53 1.06 22.27
C TYR A 149 -5.88 0.72 20.93
N ILE A 150 -5.87 1.64 19.97
CA ILE A 150 -5.22 1.45 18.67
C ILE A 150 -3.71 1.23 18.81
N LYS A 151 -3.03 1.95 19.72
CA LYS A 151 -1.61 1.73 20.01
C LYS A 151 -1.36 0.31 20.54
N ASN A 152 -2.17 -0.14 21.50
CA ASN A 152 -2.07 -1.50 22.04
C ASN A 152 -2.39 -2.56 21.00
N LEU A 153 -3.41 -2.35 20.17
CA LEU A 153 -3.78 -3.26 19.08
C LEU A 153 -2.67 -3.37 18.03
N THR A 154 -2.03 -2.24 17.70
CA THR A 154 -0.86 -2.20 16.81
C THR A 154 0.35 -2.91 17.42
N LYS A 155 0.61 -2.73 18.71
CA LYS A 155 1.67 -3.45 19.41
C LYS A 155 1.44 -4.97 19.33
N GLU A 156 0.23 -5.42 19.65
CA GLU A 156 -0.13 -6.84 19.55
C GLU A 156 -0.04 -7.37 18.10
N LEU A 157 -0.43 -6.56 17.11
CA LEU A 157 -0.37 -6.91 15.69
C LEU A 157 1.03 -7.37 15.27
N PHE A 158 2.06 -6.63 15.70
CA PHE A 158 3.46 -6.95 15.43
C PHE A 158 4.02 -8.03 16.37
N GLU A 159 3.75 -7.95 17.68
CA GLU A 159 4.25 -8.92 18.67
C GLU A 159 3.75 -10.34 18.37
N LYS A 160 2.47 -10.47 18.01
CA LYS A 160 1.86 -11.76 17.64
C LYS A 160 2.09 -12.11 16.17
N LYS A 161 2.87 -11.32 15.43
CA LYS A 161 3.28 -11.58 14.03
C LYS A 161 2.09 -11.74 13.07
N TYR A 162 1.03 -10.97 13.23
CA TYR A 162 0.01 -10.84 12.17
C TYR A 162 0.56 -10.00 11.01
N LEU A 163 1.31 -8.95 11.37
CA LEU A 163 2.08 -8.14 10.46
C LEU A 163 3.56 -8.22 10.84
N LEU A 164 4.43 -8.50 9.87
CA LEU A 164 5.87 -8.53 10.06
C LEU A 164 6.45 -7.13 9.77
N LYS A 165 7.52 -6.76 10.48
CA LYS A 165 8.21 -5.48 10.21
C LYS A 165 8.74 -5.47 8.79
N ASN A 166 8.57 -4.35 8.08
CA ASN A 166 9.20 -4.14 6.79
C ASN A 166 10.65 -3.68 7.00
N THR A 167 11.61 -4.29 6.29
CA THR A 167 13.05 -3.96 6.41
C THR A 167 13.45 -2.77 5.55
N THR A 168 12.62 -2.33 4.61
CA THR A 168 12.99 -1.33 3.59
C THR A 168 12.51 0.10 3.88
N GLY A 169 12.20 0.44 5.13
CA GLY A 169 11.80 1.80 5.52
C GLY A 169 10.45 2.29 4.96
N VAL A 170 9.63 1.38 4.40
CA VAL A 170 8.28 1.71 3.91
C VAL A 170 7.28 1.60 5.07
N PRO A 171 6.41 2.60 5.30
CA PRO A 171 5.41 2.55 6.36
C PRO A 171 4.43 1.40 6.13
N GLY A 172 4.18 0.64 7.20
CA GLY A 172 3.36 -0.59 7.17
C GLY A 172 4.17 -1.82 7.54
N GLY A 173 3.74 -2.97 7.05
CA GLY A 173 4.43 -4.23 7.29
C GLY A 173 3.97 -5.31 6.31
N VAL A 174 4.59 -6.48 6.38
CA VAL A 174 4.30 -7.60 5.47
C VAL A 174 3.33 -8.55 6.13
N PHE A 175 2.23 -8.91 5.45
CA PHE A 175 1.30 -9.90 5.97
C PHE A 175 2.01 -11.22 6.22
N SER A 176 1.84 -11.75 7.44
CA SER A 176 2.37 -13.05 7.80
C SER A 176 1.64 -14.19 7.08
N LYS A 177 2.24 -15.38 7.04
CA LYS A 177 1.60 -16.59 6.49
C LYS A 177 0.22 -16.87 7.10
N LYS A 178 0.04 -16.65 8.41
CA LYS A 178 -1.27 -16.86 9.07
C LYS A 178 -2.32 -15.83 8.64
N THR A 179 -1.91 -14.59 8.41
CA THR A 179 -2.78 -13.53 7.94
C THR A 179 -3.17 -13.74 6.49
N LEU A 180 -2.22 -14.15 5.64
CA LEU A 180 -2.48 -14.56 4.26
C LEU A 180 -3.41 -15.77 4.19
N LYS A 181 -3.22 -16.78 5.06
CA LYS A 181 -4.13 -17.94 5.14
C LYS A 181 -5.57 -17.52 5.41
N TYR A 182 -5.77 -16.57 6.33
CA TYR A 182 -7.10 -16.01 6.60
C TYR A 182 -7.67 -15.29 5.37
N PHE A 183 -6.89 -14.42 4.71
CA PHE A 183 -7.36 -13.73 3.51
C PHE A 183 -7.70 -14.67 2.34
N ASN A 184 -6.94 -15.74 2.16
CA ASN A 184 -7.19 -16.76 1.14
C ASN A 184 -8.45 -17.60 1.42
N SER A 185 -8.99 -17.55 2.65
CA SER A 185 -10.22 -18.24 3.03
C SER A 185 -11.49 -17.40 2.91
N LEU A 186 -11.36 -16.12 2.52
CA LEU A 186 -12.48 -15.17 2.33
C LEU A 186 -13.06 -15.23 0.92
#